data_AF-A0A329UKX7-F1
#
_entry.id   AF-A0A329UKX7-F1
#
_cell.length_a   1.000
_cell.length_b   1.000
_cell.length_c   1.000
_cell.angle_alpha   90.00
_cell.angle_beta   90.00
_cell.angle_gamma   90.00
#
_symmetry.space_group_name_H-M   'P 1'
#
loop_
_entity.id
_entity.type
_entity.pdbx_description
1 polymer ?
#
loop_
_entity_poly.entity_id
_entity_poly.type
_entity_poly.pdbx_seq_one_letter_code
_entity_poly.pdbx_strand_id
1 'polypeptide(L)' 'MSISDVIKGLLAMSGKKQAELTSVLGMSSNQAVNNKIRKNSWFASDLLKVAELCGCKLAFVMPDGQCIYLSDDEQEEK' A
#
# COMPACT_ATOMS: atom_id res chain seq x y z
N MET A 1 -12.66 9.13 4.70
CA MET A 1 -11.60 8.18 5.13
C MET A 1 -10.34 8.55 4.37
N SER A 2 -9.21 8.78 5.03
CA SER A 2 -7.95 9.08 4.35
C SER A 2 -7.31 7.79 3.80
N ILE A 3 -6.40 7.90 2.83
CA ILE A 3 -5.61 6.74 2.36
C ILE A 3 -4.87 6.11 3.54
N SER A 4 -4.35 6.93 4.44
CA SER A 4 -3.73 6.48 5.69
C SER A 4 -4.67 5.69 6.61
N ASP A 5 -5.96 6.04 6.69
CA ASP A 5 -6.92 5.27 7.48
C ASP A 5 -7.22 3.91 6.83
N VAL A 6 -7.34 3.88 5.50
CA VAL A 6 -7.51 2.63 4.74
C VAL A 6 -6.32 1.70 4.96
N ILE A 7 -5.09 2.21 4.86
CA ILE A 7 -3.88 1.41 5.07
C ILE A 7 -3.81 0.86 6.50
N LYS A 8 -4.13 1.67 7.52
CA LYS A 8 -4.19 1.20 8.91
C LYS A 8 -5.23 0.09 9.09
N GLY A 9 -6.41 0.25 8.50
CA GLY A 9 -7.45 -0.77 8.50
C GLY A 9 -6.99 -2.06 7.83
N LEU A 10 -6.38 -1.95 6.66
CA LEU A 10 -5.87 -3.09 5.90
C LEU A 10 -4.78 -3.87 6.66
N LEU A 11 -3.85 -3.15 7.32
CA LEU A 11 -2.85 -3.77 8.19
C LEU A 11 -3.51 -4.51 9.36
N ALA A 12 -4.49 -3.90 10.01
CA ALA A 12 -5.21 -4.53 11.11
C ALA A 12 -5.96 -5.80 10.66
N MET A 13 -6.60 -5.76 9.50
CA MET A 13 -7.31 -6.90 8.91
C MET A 13 -6.38 -8.05 8.49
N SER A 14 -5.17 -7.72 8.05
CA SER A 14 -4.15 -8.70 7.64
C SER A 14 -3.24 -9.18 8.79
N GLY A 15 -3.45 -8.68 10.01
CA GLY A 15 -2.63 -9.00 11.18
C GLY A 15 -1.20 -8.42 11.12
N LYS A 16 -0.98 -7.42 10.26
CA LYS A 16 0.33 -6.79 10.05
C LYS A 16 0.51 -5.58 10.96
N LYS A 17 1.74 -5.34 11.39
CA LYS A 17 2.11 -4.18 12.22
C LYS A 17 2.62 -3.04 11.34
N GLN A 18 2.45 -1.80 11.80
CA GLN A 18 3.04 -0.63 11.12
C GLN A 18 4.56 -0.70 10.97
N ALA A 19 5.26 -1.43 11.85
CA ALA A 19 6.70 -1.65 11.71
C ALA A 19 7.07 -2.38 10.41
N GLU A 20 6.20 -3.24 9.90
CA GLU A 20 6.40 -3.98 8.66
C GLU A 20 6.36 -3.05 7.43
N LEU A 21 5.62 -1.94 7.52
CA LEU A 21 5.62 -0.90 6.47
C LEU A 21 7.01 -0.29 6.28
N THR A 22 7.81 -0.16 7.34
CA THR A 22 9.14 0.45 7.26
C THR A 22 10.03 -0.35 6.32
N SER A 23 10.03 -1.68 6.46
CA SER A 23 10.80 -2.58 5.60
C SER A 23 10.30 -2.56 4.16
N VAL A 24 8.99 -2.65 3.97
CA VAL A 24 8.37 -2.76 2.64
C VAL A 24 8.47 -1.44 1.85
N LEU A 25 8.29 -0.30 2.52
CA LEU A 25 8.40 1.02 1.90
C LEU A 25 9.86 1.51 1.80
N GLY A 26 10.85 0.71 2.22
CA GLY A 26 12.26 1.07 2.17
C GLY A 26 12.63 2.30 3.01
N MET A 27 11.88 2.55 4.10
CA MET A 27 12.07 3.75 4.92
C MET A 27 13.10 3.51 6.00
N SER A 28 13.86 4.57 6.33
CA SER A 28 14.93 4.49 7.31
C SER A 28 14.45 4.27 8.76
N SER A 29 13.17 4.53 9.08
CA SER A 29 12.62 4.33 10.43
C SER A 29 11.08 4.35 10.50
N ASN A 30 10.54 3.82 11.60
CA ASN A 30 9.11 3.93 11.95
C ASN A 30 8.63 5.38 12.06
N GLN A 31 9.51 6.33 12.41
CA GLN A 31 9.16 7.75 12.46
C GLN A 31 8.89 8.32 11.06
N ALA A 32 9.64 7.87 10.05
CA ALA A 32 9.39 8.26 8.66
C ALA A 32 8.01 7.76 8.18
N VAL A 33 7.66 6.52 8.51
CA VAL A 33 6.33 5.95 8.23
C VAL A 33 5.23 6.75 8.94
N ASN A 34 5.40 7.07 10.22
CA ASN A 34 4.44 7.90 10.96
C ASN A 34 4.25 9.30 10.36
N ASN A 35 5.33 9.93 9.91
CA ASN A 35 5.24 11.22 9.23
C ASN A 35 4.50 11.10 7.89
N LYS A 36 4.75 10.04 7.12
CA LYS A 36 4.04 9.75 5.87
C LYS A 36 2.55 9.53 6.09
N ILE A 37 2.20 8.75 7.11
CA ILE A 37 0.82 8.53 7.56
C ILE A 37 0.17 9.85 7.96
N ARG A 38 0.86 10.69 8.75
CA ARG A 38 0.33 11.98 9.20
C ARG A 38 0.11 12.96 8.05
N LYS A 39 1.05 12.98 7.09
CA LYS A 39 0.97 13.83 5.88
C LYS A 39 0.04 13.27 4.81
N ASN A 40 -0.47 12.05 4.98
CA ASN A 40 -1.27 11.33 3.99
C ASN A 40 -0.64 11.36 2.58
N SER A 41 0.70 11.21 2.51
CA SER A 41 1.47 11.36 1.27
C SER A 41 1.90 9.99 0.77
N TRP A 42 1.20 9.47 -0.24
CA TRP A 42 1.40 8.12 -0.77
C TRP A 42 1.63 8.18 -2.27
N PHE A 43 2.65 7.46 -2.74
CA PHE A 43 2.83 7.14 -4.14
C PHE A 43 2.03 5.86 -4.46
N ALA A 44 1.67 5.68 -5.74
CA ALA A 44 0.98 4.48 -6.18
C ALA A 44 1.79 3.20 -5.88
N SER A 45 3.12 3.27 -6.04
CA SER A 45 4.04 2.19 -5.69
C SER A 45 4.03 1.84 -4.20
N ASP A 46 3.84 2.82 -3.31
CA ASP A 46 3.66 2.55 -1.88
C ASP A 46 2.41 1.71 -1.64
N LEU A 47 1.31 2.03 -2.33
CA LEU A 47 0.03 1.33 -2.18
C LEU A 47 0.09 -0.09 -2.71
N LEU A 48 0.80 -0.31 -3.83
CA LEU A 48 1.06 -1.65 -4.36
C LEU A 48 1.81 -2.51 -3.37
N LYS A 49 2.91 -1.98 -2.82
CA LYS A 49 3.73 -2.67 -1.82
C LYS A 49 2.94 -2.97 -0.53
N VAL A 50 2.09 -2.04 -0.09
CA VAL A 50 1.18 -2.27 1.05
C VAL A 50 0.19 -3.40 0.73
N ALA A 51 -0.36 -3.42 -0.49
CA ALA A 51 -1.29 -4.44 -0.90
C ALA A 51 -0.62 -5.83 -0.89
N GLU A 52 0.58 -5.95 -1.44
CA GLU A 52 1.39 -7.18 -1.40
C GLU A 52 1.67 -7.63 0.03
N LEU A 53 2.11 -6.72 0.90
CA LEU A 53 2.36 -7.02 2.31
C LEU A 53 1.13 -7.59 3.03
N CYS A 54 -0.05 -7.07 2.69
CA CYS A 54 -1.33 -7.46 3.27
C CYS A 54 -1.96 -8.68 2.57
N GLY A 55 -1.35 -9.19 1.49
CA GLY A 55 -1.89 -10.30 0.71
C GLY A 55 -3.11 -9.93 -0.13
N CYS A 56 -3.28 -8.66 -0.50
CA CYS A 56 -4.34 -8.19 -1.38
C CYS A 56 -3.77 -7.57 -2.66
N LYS A 57 -4.67 -7.17 -3.57
CA LYS A 57 -4.30 -6.52 -4.83
C LYS A 57 -4.88 -5.11 -4.87
N LEU A 58 -4.15 -4.18 -5.48
CA LEU A 58 -4.66 -2.85 -5.76
C LEU A 58 -5.40 -2.88 -7.11
N ALA A 59 -6.60 -2.30 -7.18
CA ALA A 59 -7.38 -2.26 -8.41
C ALA A 59 -8.27 -1.03 -8.48
N PHE A 60 -8.54 -0.56 -9.70
CA PHE A 60 -9.69 0.29 -9.97
C PHE A 60 -10.91 -0.60 -10.21
N VAL A 61 -11.98 -0.36 -9.44
CA VAL A 61 -13.25 -1.06 -9.60
C VAL A 61 -14.20 -0.14 -10.35
N MET A 62 -14.58 -0.54 -11.56
CA MET A 62 -15.49 0.20 -12.42
C MET A 62 -16.96 -0.02 -11.98
N PRO A 63 -17.89 0.89 -12.31
CA PRO A 63 -19.30 0.77 -11.90
C PRO A 63 -20.03 -0.49 -12.41
N ASP A 64 -19.53 -1.08 -13.49
CA ASP A 64 -20.01 -2.33 -14.08
C ASP A 64 -19.47 -3.60 -13.39
N GLY A 65 -18.61 -3.43 -12.37
CA GLY A 65 -17.96 -4.51 -11.65
C GLY A 65 -16.64 -4.97 -12.27
N GLN A 66 -16.18 -4.35 -13.35
CA GLN A 66 -14.87 -4.67 -13.92
C GLN A 66 -13.74 -4.17 -13.00
N CYS A 67 -12.81 -5.07 -12.67
CA CYS A 67 -11.63 -4.74 -11.87
C CYS A 67 -10.40 -4.63 -12.77
N ILE A 68 -9.76 -3.46 -12.78
CA ILE A 68 -8.46 -3.23 -13.43
C ILE A 68 -7.40 -3.28 -12.34
N TYR A 69 -6.69 -4.40 -12.25
CA TYR A 69 -5.63 -4.59 -11.26
C TYR A 69 -4.38 -3.81 -11.66
N LEU A 70 -3.78 -3.14 -10.67
CA LEU A 70 -2.48 -2.51 -10.82
C LEU A 70 -1.41 -3.52 -10.40
N SER A 71 -0.34 -3.57 -11.19
CA SER A 71 0.88 -4.32 -10.92
C SER A 71 2.06 -3.39 -11.15
N ASP A 72 3.13 -3.53 -10.38
CA ASP A 72 4.42 -2.89 -10.68
C ASP A 72 5.13 -3.76 -11.72
N ASP A 73 4.56 -3.80 -12.93
CA ASP A 73 5.16 -4.45 -14.08
C ASP A 73 6.23 -3.50 -14.66
N GLU A 74 7.36 -3.37 -13.94
CA GLU A 74 8.65 -3.25 -14.63
C GLU A 74 8.90 -4.60 -15.31
N GLN A 75 8.17 -4.87 -16.40
CA GLN A 75 8.57 -5.94 -17.30
C GLN A 75 9.90 -5.51 -17.91
N GLU A 76 10.99 -6.03 -17.36
CA GLU A 76 12.16 -6.37 -18.17
C GLU A 76 11.65 -7.20 -19.35
N GLU A 77 11.43 -6.53 -20.48
CA GLU A 77 11.42 -7.15 -21.80
C GLU A 77 12.82 -7.78 -21.97
N LYS A 78 12.93 -9.09 -21.69
CA LYS A 78 14.09 -9.91 -22.00
C LYS A 78 13.84 -10.74 -23.24
#